data_AF-A0A7C7K6M4-F1
#
_entry.id   AF-A0A7C7K6M4-F1
#
_cell.length_a   1.000
_cell.length_b   1.000
_cell.length_c   1.000
_cell.angle_alpha   90.00
_cell.angle_beta   90.00
_cell.angle_gamma   90.00
#
_symmetry.space_group_name_H-M   'P 1'
#
loop_
_entity.id
_entity.type
_entity.pdbx_description
1 polymer ?
#
loop_
_entity_poly.entity_id
_entity_poly.type
_entity_poly.pdbx_seq_one_letter_code
_entity_poly.pdbx_strand_id
1 'polypeptide(L)'
;MYADAVLSVFSQRYSSARDKFINNVETSSIIERLTHHPHPLKGPKNEKLFCDIAWAGNPKAENIIVLVSGLHGVEGGAGSAIQADFVTRYRRLPPDVCVIL
;
A
#
# COMPACT_ATOMS: atom_id res chain seq x y z
N MET A 1 7.39 -17.83 -14.62
CA MET A 1 5.93 -17.90 -14.91
C MET A 1 5.30 -16.61 -14.45
N TYR A 2 4.49 -15.93 -15.27
CA TYR A 2 3.81 -14.67 -14.90
C TYR A 2 2.90 -14.83 -13.67
N ALA A 3 2.34 -16.02 -13.45
CA ALA A 3 1.49 -16.33 -12.29
C ALA A 3 2.23 -16.18 -10.95
N ASP A 4 3.46 -16.68 -10.84
CA ASP A 4 4.23 -16.63 -9.58
C ASP A 4 4.55 -15.18 -9.18
N ALA A 5 4.86 -14.33 -10.16
CA ALA A 5 5.10 -12.91 -9.94
C ALA A 5 3.84 -12.20 -9.40
N VAL A 6 2.66 -12.51 -9.96
CA VAL A 6 1.37 -11.95 -9.50
C VAL A 6 1.00 -12.48 -8.12
N LEU A 7 1.24 -13.75 -7.81
CA LEU A 7 0.92 -14.30 -6.50
C LEU A 7 1.85 -13.78 -5.40
N SER A 8 3.06 -13.34 -5.74
CA SER A 8 4.06 -12.87 -4.78
C SER A 8 3.62 -11.63 -3.98
N VAL A 9 2.73 -10.80 -4.54
CA VAL A 9 2.21 -9.59 -3.86
C VAL A 9 1.11 -9.90 -2.85
N PHE A 10 0.50 -11.10 -2.88
CA PHE A 10 -0.55 -11.49 -1.95
C PHE A 10 0.01 -12.00 -0.62
N SER A 11 -0.72 -11.75 0.46
CA SER A 11 -0.41 -12.21 1.81
C SER A 11 -1.66 -12.73 2.50
N GLN A 12 -1.53 -13.84 3.24
CA GLN A 12 -2.66 -14.44 3.97
C GLN A 12 -2.95 -13.77 5.31
N ARG A 13 -2.04 -12.94 5.81
CA ARG A 13 -2.10 -12.30 7.12
C ARG A 13 -1.82 -10.81 6.99
N TYR A 14 -2.49 -10.03 7.84
CA TYR A 14 -2.33 -8.58 7.92
C TYR A 14 -0.85 -8.18 8.05
N SER A 15 -0.12 -8.74 9.01
CA SER A 15 1.28 -8.38 9.25
C SER A 15 2.14 -8.56 8.00
N SER A 16 2.00 -9.70 7.32
CA SER A 16 2.74 -9.97 6.08
C SER A 16 2.29 -9.11 4.89
N ALA A 17 1.02 -8.69 4.85
CA ALA A 17 0.54 -7.77 3.82
C ALA A 17 1.14 -6.37 4.04
N ARG A 18 1.11 -5.89 5.29
CA ARG A 18 1.71 -4.63 5.70
C ARG A 18 3.20 -4.59 5.44
N ASP A 19 3.95 -5.60 5.88
CA ASP A 19 5.40 -5.64 5.70
C ASP A 19 5.78 -5.57 4.21
N LYS A 20 5.06 -6.28 3.34
CA LYS A 20 5.25 -6.19 1.88
C LYS A 20 4.96 -4.79 1.35
N PHE A 21 3.84 -4.20 1.73
CA PHE A 21 3.48 -2.84 1.30
C PHE A 21 4.54 -1.83 1.74
N ILE A 22 4.94 -1.83 3.02
CA ILE A 22 5.96 -0.92 3.55
C ILE A 22 7.30 -1.10 2.83
N ASN A 23 7.79 -2.34 2.69
CA ASN A 23 9.06 -2.59 2.01
C ASN A 23 9.02 -2.09 0.54
N ASN A 24 7.91 -2.27 -0.16
CA ASN A 24 7.75 -1.79 -1.53
C ASN A 24 7.69 -0.25 -1.58
N VAL A 25 6.99 0.39 -0.63
CA VAL A 25 6.86 1.84 -0.54
C VAL A 25 8.21 2.50 -0.23
N GLU A 26 8.96 1.97 0.75
CA GLU A 26 10.26 2.51 1.14
C GLU A 26 11.33 2.41 0.03
N THR A 27 11.18 1.44 -0.88
CA THR A 27 12.13 1.22 -1.99
C THR A 27 11.66 1.84 -3.31
N SER A 28 10.49 2.47 -3.34
CA SER A 28 9.89 2.99 -4.56
C SER A 28 10.34 4.42 -4.87
N SER A 29 10.62 4.67 -6.16
CA SER A 29 11.06 5.99 -6.64
C SER A 29 9.92 6.99 -6.83
N ILE A 30 8.67 6.58 -6.68
CA ILE A 30 7.50 7.45 -6.87
C ILE A 30 6.87 7.91 -5.56
N ILE A 31 7.32 7.38 -4.42
CA ILE A 31 6.74 7.71 -3.12
C ILE A 31 7.41 8.96 -2.57
N GLU A 32 6.60 10.00 -2.33
CA GLU A 32 7.06 11.29 -1.79
C GLU A 32 6.81 11.40 -0.28
N ARG A 33 5.82 10.67 0.24
CA ARG A 33 5.48 10.70 1.67
C ARG A 33 4.84 9.39 2.12
N LEU A 34 5.29 8.88 3.25
CA LEU A 34 4.69 7.76 3.97
C LEU A 34 4.32 8.22 5.38
N THR A 35 3.13 7.85 5.85
CA THR A 35 2.67 8.14 7.22
C THR A 35 2.01 6.89 7.80
N HIS A 36 2.30 6.63 9.08
CA HIS A 36 1.75 5.49 9.80
C HIS A 36 0.82 5.98 10.91
N HIS A 37 -0.43 5.55 10.87
CA HIS A 37 -1.41 5.84 11.92
C HIS A 37 -1.63 4.58 12.76
N PRO A 38 -1.02 4.47 13.96
CA PRO A 38 -1.23 3.33 14.82
C PRO A 38 -2.69 3.28 15.28
N HIS A 39 -3.29 2.11 15.18
CA HIS A 39 -4.61 1.84 15.74
C HIS A 39 -4.48 1.60 17.26
N PRO A 40 -5.41 2.12 18.09
CA PRO A 40 -5.31 2.01 19.55
C PRO A 40 -5.43 0.57 20.07
N LEU A 41 -6.16 -0.28 19.33
CA LEU A 41 -6.33 -1.70 19.65
C LEU A 41 -5.32 -2.57 18.88
N LYS A 42 -5.10 -3.77 19.42
CA LYS A 42 -4.25 -4.81 18.83
C LYS A 42 -5.06 -5.82 18.04
N GLY A 43 -4.38 -6.53 17.15
CA GLY A 43 -4.96 -7.64 16.39
C GLY A 43 -5.12 -8.93 17.20
N PRO A 44 -5.73 -9.96 16.61
CA PRO A 44 -6.04 -11.23 17.29
C PRO A 44 -4.80 -11.98 17.81
N LYS A 45 -3.60 -11.70 17.29
CA LYS A 45 -2.33 -12.25 17.77
C LYS A 45 -1.55 -11.26 18.62
N ASN A 46 -2.23 -10.25 19.18
CA ASN A 46 -1.65 -9.18 19.98
C ASN A 46 -0.64 -8.31 19.18
N GLU A 47 -0.72 -8.31 17.85
CA GLU A 47 0.09 -7.48 16.96
C GLU A 47 -0.39 -6.02 16.95
N LYS A 48 0.54 -5.10 16.70
CA LYS A 48 0.19 -3.69 16.48
C LYS A 48 -0.49 -3.54 15.11
N LEU A 49 -1.59 -2.81 15.10
CA LEU A 49 -2.34 -2.49 13.88
C LEU A 49 -2.08 -1.03 13.50
N PHE A 50 -2.10 -0.76 12.21
CA PHE A 50 -1.83 0.54 11.60
C PHE A 50 -2.70 0.73 10.37
N CYS A 51 -3.06 1.99 10.11
CA CYS A 51 -3.44 2.49 8.80
C CYS A 51 -2.23 3.23 8.23
N ASP A 52 -1.63 2.69 7.18
CA ASP A 52 -0.48 3.29 6.51
C ASP A 52 -0.97 4.07 5.28
N ILE A 53 -0.47 5.28 5.08
CA ILE A 53 -0.85 6.15 3.96
C ILE A 53 0.40 6.52 3.18
N ALA A 54 0.43 6.15 1.91
CA ALA A 54 1.53 6.48 1.00
C ALA A 54 1.07 7.44 -0.10
N TRP A 55 1.83 8.50 -0.32
CA TRP A 55 1.60 9.48 -1.37
C TRP A 55 2.59 9.22 -2.49
N ALA A 56 2.08 8.79 -3.64
CA ALA A 56 2.84 8.60 -4.86
C ALA A 56 2.68 9.80 -5.80
N GLY A 57 3.79 10.34 -6.31
CA GLY A 57 3.81 11.53 -7.15
C GLY A 57 3.70 12.83 -6.34
N ASN A 58 3.60 13.96 -7.04
CA ASN A 58 3.63 15.29 -6.45
C ASN A 58 2.43 15.51 -5.50
N PRO A 59 2.62 15.77 -4.20
CA PRO A 59 1.52 16.01 -3.25
C PRO A 59 0.69 17.27 -3.54
N LYS A 60 1.15 18.13 -4.48
CA LYS A 60 0.45 19.32 -4.98
C LYS A 60 -0.14 19.14 -6.38
N ALA A 61 -0.19 17.90 -6.88
CA ALA A 61 -0.81 17.58 -8.15
C ALA A 61 -2.28 18.04 -8.20
N GLU A 62 -2.72 18.49 -9.38
CA GLU A 62 -4.11 18.93 -9.59
C GLU A 62 -5.09 17.74 -9.61
N ASN A 63 -4.63 16.56 -10.05
CA ASN A 63 -5.43 15.35 -10.14
C ASN A 63 -5.02 14.36 -9.05
N ILE A 64 -5.93 14.06 -8.12
CA ILE A 64 -5.68 13.14 -7.01
C ILE A 64 -6.59 11.92 -7.12
N ILE A 65 -5.98 10.73 -7.11
CA ILE A 65 -6.67 9.45 -6.97
C ILE A 65 -6.44 8.96 -5.56
N VAL A 66 -7.51 8.57 -4.87
CA VAL A 66 -7.44 7.95 -3.53
C VAL A 66 -7.86 6.50 -3.67
N LEU A 67 -6.94 5.57 -3.38
CA LEU A 67 -7.19 4.14 -3.41
C LEU A 67 -7.18 3.60 -1.98
N VAL A 68 -8.37 3.31 -1.46
CA VAL A 68 -8.55 2.74 -0.12
C VAL A 68 -8.98 1.29 -0.23
N SER A 69 -8.48 0.44 0.67
CA SER A 69 -8.92 -0.95 0.80
C SER A 69 -8.95 -1.40 2.26
N GLY A 70 -9.56 -2.56 2.52
CA GLY A 70 -9.59 -3.15 3.85
C GLY A 70 -10.59 -2.51 4.82
N LEU A 71 -11.68 -1.94 4.31
CA LEU A 71 -12.81 -1.50 5.15
C LEU A 71 -13.43 -2.71 5.88
N HIS A 72 -13.60 -3.81 5.16
CA HIS A 72 -13.91 -5.11 5.76
C HIS A 72 -12.67 -6.00 5.79
N GLY A 73 -12.56 -6.83 6.84
CA GLY A 73 -11.37 -7.66 7.05
C GLY A 73 -11.01 -8.58 5.89
N VAL A 74 -12.01 -9.10 5.15
CA VAL A 74 -11.79 -9.98 3.99
C VAL A 74 -11.24 -9.25 2.76
N GLU A 75 -11.50 -7.95 2.64
CA GLU A 75 -11.07 -7.12 1.51
C GLU A 75 -9.60 -6.72 1.61
N GLY A 76 -9.05 -6.69 2.83
CA GLY A 76 -7.69 -6.22 3.09
C GLY A 76 -6.61 -7.00 2.33
N GLY A 77 -6.76 -8.32 2.20
CA GLY A 77 -5.75 -9.15 1.52
C GLY A 77 -5.57 -8.80 0.04
N ALA A 78 -6.67 -8.71 -0.72
CA ALA A 78 -6.62 -8.38 -2.13
C ALA A 78 -6.26 -6.92 -2.38
N GLY A 79 -6.83 -6.01 -1.57
CA GLY A 79 -6.55 -4.58 -1.66
C GLY A 79 -5.08 -4.24 -1.40
N SER A 80 -4.49 -4.76 -0.32
CA SER A 80 -3.07 -4.56 -0.01
C SER A 80 -2.16 -5.14 -1.10
N ALA A 81 -2.54 -6.27 -1.72
CA ALA A 81 -1.76 -6.84 -2.82
C ALA A 81 -1.75 -5.90 -4.05
N ILE A 82 -2.91 -5.35 -4.43
CA ILE A 82 -3.02 -4.39 -5.55
C ILE A 82 -2.21 -3.13 -5.26
N GLN A 83 -2.32 -2.57 -4.06
CA GLN A 83 -1.59 -1.38 -3.64
C GLN A 83 -0.06 -1.64 -3.63
N ALA A 84 0.38 -2.77 -3.08
CA ALA A 84 1.79 -3.16 -3.07
C ALA A 84 2.33 -3.40 -4.49
N ASP A 85 1.55 -4.01 -5.38
CA ASP A 85 1.91 -4.23 -6.79
C ASP A 85 2.06 -2.91 -7.54
N PHE A 86 1.08 -1.99 -7.39
CA PHE A 86 1.12 -0.64 -7.99
C PHE A 86 2.46 0.06 -7.72
N VAL A 87 2.90 0.08 -6.47
CA VAL A 87 4.12 0.77 -6.03
C VAL A 87 5.38 0.20 -6.69
N THR A 88 5.38 -1.09 -7.04
CA THR A 88 6.53 -1.76 -7.66
C THR A 88 6.56 -1.60 -9.18
N ARG A 89 5.40 -1.45 -9.83
CA ARG A 89 5.26 -1.39 -11.29
C ARG A 89 5.65 -0.05 -11.89
N TYR A 90 5.40 1.04 -11.19
CA TYR A 90 5.63 2.38 -11.70
C TYR A 90 6.95 2.95 -11.19
N ARG A 91 7.67 3.66 -12.07
CA ARG A 91 8.90 4.40 -11.76
C ARG A 91 8.72 5.91 -11.86
N ARG A 92 7.64 6.35 -12.48
CA ARG A 92 7.20 7.74 -12.63
C ARG A 92 5.69 7.77 -12.79
N LEU A 93 5.07 8.85 -12.33
CA LEU A 93 3.68 9.20 -12.61
C LEU A 93 3.66 10.47 -13.50
N PRO A 94 2.54 10.77 -14.18
CA PRO A 94 2.35 12.09 -14.77
C PRO A 94 2.58 13.20 -13.73
N PRO A 95 3.17 14.34 -14.12
CA PRO A 95 3.58 15.38 -13.17
C PRO A 95 2.41 16.04 -12.43
N ASP A 96 1.21 15.95 -13.00
CA ASP A 96 -0.05 16.51 -12.54
C ASP A 96 -0.94 15.48 -11.83
N VAL A 97 -0.44 14.27 -11.55
CA VAL A 97 -1.17 13.18 -10.88
C VAL A 97 -0.51 12.80 -9.55
N CYS A 98 -1.33 12.67 -8.52
CA CYS A 98 -0.97 12.03 -7.26
C CYS A 98 -1.89 10.84 -6.99
N VAL A 99 -1.30 9.75 -6.51
CA VAL A 99 -2.05 8.59 -6.02
C VAL A 99 -1.79 8.43 -4.53
N ILE A 100 -2.85 8.46 -3.74
CA ILE A 100 -2.82 8.18 -2.31
C ILE A 100 -3.27 6.72 -2.12
N LEU A 101 -2.42 5.92 -1.49
CA LEU A 101 -2.61 4.50 -1.22
C LEU A 101 -2.74 4.26 0.28
#